data_AF-A0A1I5UCW9-F1
#
_entry.id   AF-A0A1I5UCW9-F1
#
_cell.length_a   1.000
_cell.length_b   1.000
_cell.length_c   1.000
_cell.angle_alpha   90.00
_cell.angle_beta   90.00
_cell.angle_gamma   90.00
#
_symmetry.space_group_name_H-M   'P 1'
#
loop_
_entity.id
_entity.type
_entity.pdbx_description
1 polymer ?
#
loop_
_entity_poly.entity_id
_entity_poly.type
_entity_poly.pdbx_seq_one_letter_code
_entity_poly.pdbx_strand_id
1 'polypeptide(L)'
;MRTLIDISVWFLIGIAVVPLLLLGLYVLADHFELKLADRLLDLAVRLLKLQWFSGGLLNAVGGLAIAALGVWAVLHFAPLLHRLPAALLVPFGLWRTCLGVAVLRELWKADESP
;
A
#
# COMPACT_ATOMS: atom_id res chain seq x y z
N MET A 1 -22.33 -10.72 0.52
CA MET A 1 -20.92 -10.75 0.07
C MET A 1 -20.63 -9.75 -1.03
N ARG A 2 -21.35 -9.72 -2.17
CA ARG A 2 -21.15 -8.71 -3.23
C ARG A 2 -21.20 -7.26 -2.73
N THR A 3 -22.20 -6.89 -1.93
CA THR A 3 -22.37 -5.52 -1.42
C THR A 3 -21.21 -5.05 -0.54
N LEU A 4 -20.66 -5.93 0.30
CA LEU A 4 -19.50 -5.61 1.15
C LEU A 4 -18.23 -5.42 0.31
N ILE A 5 -18.03 -6.29 -0.69
CA ILE A 5 -16.90 -6.20 -1.61
C ILE A 5 -16.98 -4.88 -2.40
N ASP A 6 -18.15 -4.55 -2.94
CA ASP A 6 -18.37 -3.31 -3.70
C ASP A 6 -18.09 -2.07 -2.84
N ILE A 7 -18.60 -2.04 -1.60
CA ILE A 7 -18.32 -0.96 -0.65
C ILE A 7 -16.81 -0.85 -0.37
N SER A 8 -16.13 -1.98 -0.13
CA SER A 8 -14.68 -1.98 0.11
C SER A 8 -13.88 -1.50 -1.10
N VAL A 9 -14.28 -1.86 -2.32
CA VAL A 9 -13.64 -1.40 -3.56
C VAL A 9 -13.79 0.10 -3.71
N TRP A 10 -15.01 0.63 -3.58
CA TRP A 10 -15.24 2.08 -3.65
C TRP A 10 -14.51 2.84 -2.54
N PHE A 11 -14.44 2.27 -1.35
CA PHE A 11 -13.69 2.85 -0.23
C PHE A 11 -12.18 2.91 -0.51
N LEU A 12 -11.60 1.82 -1.05
CA LEU A 12 -10.18 1.78 -1.43
C LEU A 12 -9.87 2.77 -2.56
N ILE A 13 -10.73 2.87 -3.57
CA ILE A 13 -10.60 3.87 -4.64
C ILE A 13 -10.68 5.27 -4.05
N GLY A 14 -11.65 5.54 -3.18
CA GLY A 14 -11.79 6.81 -2.49
C GLY A 14 -10.52 7.21 -1.75
N ILE A 15 -9.99 6.32 -0.91
CA ILE A 15 -8.74 6.57 -0.17
C ILE A 15 -7.57 6.86 -1.12
N ALA A 16 -7.46 6.12 -2.22
CA ALA A 16 -6.36 6.32 -3.17
C ALA A 16 -6.46 7.64 -3.95
N VAL A 17 -7.68 8.12 -4.21
CA VAL A 17 -7.96 9.31 -5.02
C VAL A 17 -8.02 10.58 -4.17
N VAL A 18 -8.34 10.49 -2.88
CA VAL A 18 -8.45 11.65 -1.98
C VAL A 18 -7.18 12.53 -1.95
N PRO A 19 -5.95 11.99 -1.82
CA PRO A 19 -4.74 12.82 -1.84
C PRO A 19 -4.56 13.55 -3.18
N LEU A 20 -4.92 12.92 -4.30
CA LEU A 20 -4.90 13.54 -5.63
C LEU A 20 -5.93 14.67 -5.75
N LEU A 21 -7.14 14.47 -5.22
CA LEU A 21 -8.17 15.52 -5.19
C LEU A 21 -7.75 16.70 -4.30
N LEU A 22 -7.17 16.43 -3.14
CA LEU A 22 -6.63 17.47 -2.25
C LEU A 22 -5.49 18.24 -2.92
N LEU A 23 -4.62 17.56 -3.67
CA LEU A 23 -3.57 18.21 -4.44
C LEU A 23 -4.16 19.10 -5.55
N GLY A 24 -5.22 18.66 -6.23
CA GLY A 24 -5.93 19.48 -7.21
C GLY A 24 -6.60 20.71 -6.57
N LEU A 25 -7.20 20.55 -5.39
CA LEU A 25 -7.75 21.66 -4.61
C LEU A 25 -6.66 22.63 -4.14
N TYR A 26 -5.49 22.12 -3.75
CA TYR A 26 -4.34 22.93 -3.43
C TYR A 26 -3.92 23.79 -4.63
N VAL A 27 -3.74 23.21 -5.83
CA VAL A 27 -3.38 23.96 -7.04
C VAL A 27 -4.39 25.06 -7.34
N LEU A 28 -5.68 24.79 -7.15
CA LEU A 28 -6.72 25.79 -7.32
C LEU A 28 -6.65 26.89 -6.25
N ALA A 29 -6.46 26.52 -4.98
CA ALA A 29 -6.38 27.46 -3.87
C ALA A 29 -5.13 28.36 -3.95
N ASP A 30 -4.01 27.80 -4.39
CA ASP A 30 -2.74 28.50 -4.64
C ASP A 30 -2.89 29.53 -5.77
N HIS A 31 -3.59 29.16 -6.85
CA HIS A 31 -3.92 30.08 -7.94
C HIS A 31 -4.73 31.32 -7.48
N PHE A 32 -5.53 31.19 -6.42
CA PHE A 32 -6.30 32.27 -5.82
C PHE A 32 -5.60 32.93 -4.60
N GLU A 33 -4.33 32.61 -4.34
CA GLU A 33 -3.54 33.09 -3.19
C GLU A 33 -4.21 32.88 -1.82
N LEU A 34 -4.98 31.80 -1.69
CA LEU A 34 -5.69 31.51 -0.44
C LEU A 34 -4.72 30.97 0.61
N LYS A 35 -4.73 31.56 1.81
CA LYS A 35 -3.98 31.07 3.00
C LYS A 35 -4.27 29.61 3.41
N LEU A 36 -5.27 29.00 2.80
CA LEU A 36 -5.69 27.62 3.03
C LEU A 36 -4.86 26.63 2.19
N ALA A 37 -4.14 27.09 1.15
CA ALA A 37 -3.34 26.26 0.27
C ALA A 37 -2.30 25.43 1.06
N ASP A 38 -1.54 26.07 1.96
CA ASP A 38 -0.53 25.37 2.78
C ASP A 38 -1.16 24.28 3.65
N ARG A 39 -2.34 24.54 4.23
CA ARG A 39 -3.05 23.53 5.04
C ARG A 39 -3.54 22.34 4.19
N LEU A 40 -4.00 22.61 2.97
CA LEU A 40 -4.41 21.55 2.04
C LEU A 40 -3.21 20.72 1.59
N LEU A 41 -2.07 21.35 1.35
CA LEU A 41 -0.83 20.68 0.98
C LEU A 41 -0.32 19.79 2.13
N ASP A 42 -0.29 20.31 3.37
CA ASP A 42 0.09 19.53 4.55
C ASP A 42 -0.80 18.31 4.75
N LEU A 43 -2.12 18.48 4.57
CA LEU A 43 -3.09 17.38 4.66
C LEU A 43 -2.87 16.35 3.54
N ALA A 44 -2.66 16.80 2.31
CA ALA A 44 -2.40 15.93 1.17
C ALA A 44 -1.13 15.09 1.40
N VAL A 45 -0.05 15.72 1.87
CA VAL A 45 1.22 15.05 2.20
C VAL A 45 1.02 14.04 3.33
N ARG A 46 0.32 14.40 4.41
CA ARG A 46 0.05 13.46 5.52
C ARG A 46 -0.76 12.25 5.07
N LEU A 47 -1.81 12.46 4.29
CA LEU A 47 -2.64 11.35 3.78
C LEU A 47 -1.85 10.47 2.81
N LEU A 48 -1.03 11.06 1.95
CA LEU A 48 -0.16 10.34 1.04
C LEU A 48 0.86 9.50 1.83
N LYS A 49 1.52 10.08 2.85
CA LYS A 49 2.43 9.33 3.75
C LYS A 49 1.72 8.16 4.42
N LEU A 50 0.52 8.38 4.96
CA LEU A 50 -0.29 7.32 5.59
C LEU A 50 -0.66 6.21 4.59
N GLN A 51 -1.03 6.57 3.37
CA GLN A 51 -1.35 5.63 2.29
C GLN A 51 -0.13 4.79 1.89
N TRP A 52 1.03 5.41 1.69
CA TRP A 52 2.26 4.68 1.37
C TRP A 52 2.77 3.84 2.54
N PHE A 53 2.63 4.33 3.78
CA PHE A 53 3.00 3.58 4.99
C PHE A 53 2.15 2.33 5.15
N SER A 54 0.82 2.50 5.11
CA SER A 54 -0.12 1.38 5.20
C SER A 54 0.06 0.39 4.05
N GLY A 55 0.23 0.86 2.81
CA GLY A 55 0.53 0.02 1.65
C GLY A 55 1.85 -0.72 1.77
N GLY A 56 2.91 -0.05 2.24
CA GLY A 56 4.23 -0.62 2.50
C GLY A 56 4.19 -1.69 3.58
N LEU A 57 3.52 -1.41 4.71
CA LEU A 57 3.33 -2.36 5.80
C LEU A 57 2.53 -3.59 5.37
N LEU A 58 1.43 -3.39 4.65
CA LEU A 58 0.60 -4.49 4.13
C LEU A 58 1.37 -5.31 3.08
N ASN A 59 2.26 -4.70 2.30
CA ASN A 59 3.16 -5.40 1.39
C ASN A 59 4.20 -6.23 2.15
N ALA A 60 4.84 -5.65 3.18
CA ALA A 60 5.83 -6.33 4.01
C ALA A 60 5.24 -7.53 4.77
N VAL A 61 4.21 -7.28 5.57
CA VAL A 61 3.57 -8.32 6.40
C VAL A 61 2.81 -9.33 5.53
N GLY A 62 2.04 -8.84 4.56
CA GLY A 62 1.29 -9.71 3.66
C GLY A 62 2.19 -10.56 2.77
N GLY A 63 3.29 -10.00 2.27
CA GLY A 63 4.30 -10.75 1.51
C GLY A 63 4.93 -11.86 2.33
N LEU A 64 5.28 -11.58 3.59
CA LEU A 64 5.87 -12.57 4.50
C LEU A 64 4.87 -13.68 4.85
N ALA A 65 3.61 -13.33 5.08
CA ALA A 65 2.53 -14.30 5.29
C ALA A 65 2.31 -15.18 4.05
N ILE A 66 2.31 -14.61 2.83
CA ILE A 66 2.20 -15.37 1.58
C ILE A 66 3.39 -16.31 1.40
N ALA A 67 4.60 -15.86 1.70
CA ALA A 67 5.78 -16.71 1.62
C ALA A 67 5.72 -17.88 2.61
N ALA A 68 5.32 -17.61 3.87
CA ALA A 68 5.12 -18.64 4.89
C ALA A 68 4.03 -19.65 4.48
N LEU A 69 2.91 -19.18 3.92
CA LEU A 69 1.85 -20.03 3.38
C LEU A 69 2.35 -20.87 2.21
N GLY A 70 3.20 -20.32 1.32
CA GLY A 70 3.84 -21.06 0.25
C GLY A 70 4.71 -22.20 0.78
N VAL A 71 5.57 -21.92 1.77
CA VAL A 71 6.40 -22.95 2.44
C VAL A 71 5.53 -24.03 3.07
N TRP A 72 4.52 -23.64 3.85
CA TRP A 72 3.59 -24.59 4.48
C TRP A 72 2.88 -25.47 3.44
N ALA A 73 2.36 -24.86 2.37
CA ALA A 73 1.62 -25.55 1.32
C ALA A 73 2.51 -26.54 0.55
N VAL A 74 3.77 -26.19 0.27
CA VAL A 74 4.73 -27.12 -0.37
C VAL A 74 4.98 -28.36 0.50
N LEU A 75 5.05 -28.19 1.82
CA LEU A 75 5.31 -29.28 2.76
C LEU A 75 4.08 -30.17 2.99
N HIS A 76 2.87 -29.61 2.90
CA HIS A 76 1.65 -30.30 3.33
C HIS A 76 0.82 -30.90 2.18
N PHE A 77 0.84 -30.33 0.97
CA PHE A 77 -0.01 -30.84 -0.12
C PHE A 77 0.63 -32.00 -0.89
N ALA A 78 -0.19 -33.01 -1.19
CA ALA A 78 0.03 -34.04 -2.19
C ALA A 78 -1.23 -34.09 -3.08
N PRO A 79 -1.15 -34.28 -4.41
CA PRO A 79 0.02 -34.59 -5.26
C PRO A 79 0.97 -33.41 -5.59
N LEU A 80 2.13 -33.74 -6.18
CA LEU A 80 3.24 -32.83 -6.50
C LEU A 80 2.85 -31.64 -7.39
N LEU A 81 1.82 -31.80 -8.22
CA LEU A 81 1.25 -30.73 -9.07
C LEU A 81 0.72 -29.54 -8.26
N HIS A 82 0.24 -29.75 -7.03
CA HIS A 82 -0.21 -28.65 -6.15
C HIS A 82 0.94 -27.97 -5.40
N ARG A 83 2.14 -28.58 -5.38
CA ARG A 83 3.34 -27.99 -4.76
C ARG A 83 3.98 -26.92 -5.63
N LEU A 84 3.88 -27.03 -6.96
CA LEU A 84 4.44 -26.06 -7.89
C LEU A 84 3.84 -24.64 -7.73
N PRO A 85 2.50 -24.44 -7.74
CA PRO A 85 1.93 -23.13 -7.49
C PRO A 85 2.19 -22.64 -6.06
N ALA A 86 2.23 -23.54 -5.08
CA ALA A 86 2.60 -23.21 -3.71
C ALA A 86 4.06 -22.72 -3.60
N ALA A 87 4.98 -23.32 -4.34
CA ALA A 87 6.37 -22.91 -4.40
C ALA A 87 6.53 -21.52 -5.02
N LEU A 88 5.67 -21.15 -5.98
CA LEU A 88 5.66 -19.80 -6.57
C LEU A 88 5.17 -18.71 -5.60
N LEU A 89 4.38 -19.06 -4.59
CA LEU A 89 3.98 -18.12 -3.53
C LEU A 89 5.18 -17.63 -2.71
N VAL A 90 6.24 -18.45 -2.59
CA VAL A 90 7.43 -18.08 -1.82
C VAL A 90 8.20 -16.91 -2.46
N PRO A 91 8.69 -16.98 -3.71
CA PRO A 91 9.38 -15.85 -4.33
C PRO A 91 8.44 -14.66 -4.53
N PHE A 92 7.15 -14.89 -4.79
CA PHE A 92 6.17 -13.80 -4.90
C PHE A 92 5.97 -13.06 -3.56
N GLY A 93 5.84 -13.81 -2.46
CA GLY A 93 5.72 -13.25 -1.12
C GLY A 93 6.97 -12.46 -0.74
N LEU A 94 8.16 -13.02 -0.98
CA LEU A 94 9.43 -12.34 -0.72
C LEU A 94 9.59 -11.06 -1.55
N TRP A 95 9.27 -11.11 -2.84
CA TRP A 95 9.27 -9.94 -3.72
C TRP A 95 8.39 -8.82 -3.16
N ARG A 96 7.15 -9.16 -2.79
CA ARG A 96 6.20 -8.22 -2.20
C ARG A 96 6.71 -7.66 -0.86
N THR A 97 7.37 -8.48 -0.05
CA THR A 97 8.00 -8.04 1.19
C THR A 97 9.11 -7.03 0.94
N CYS A 98 10.01 -7.32 -0.01
CA CYS A 98 11.09 -6.43 -0.38
C CYS A 98 10.56 -5.06 -0.85
N LEU A 99 9.51 -5.04 -1.68
CA LEU A 99 8.87 -3.80 -2.09
C LEU A 99 8.27 -3.04 -0.90
N GLY A 100 7.58 -3.73 0.00
CA GLY A 100 7.01 -3.12 1.21
C GLY A 100 8.07 -2.49 2.10
N VAL A 101 9.16 -3.21 2.36
CA VAL A 101 10.29 -2.73 3.18
C VAL A 101 11.01 -1.57 2.50
N ALA A 102 11.22 -1.62 1.18
CA ALA A 102 11.83 -0.52 0.43
C ALA A 102 11.01 0.78 0.56
N VAL A 103 9.68 0.70 0.39
CA VAL A 103 8.78 1.85 0.56
C VAL A 103 8.83 2.39 1.99
N LEU A 104 8.75 1.52 3.00
CA LEU A 104 8.82 1.93 4.41
C LEU A 104 10.16 2.59 4.75
N ARG A 105 11.25 2.07 4.20
CA ARG A 105 12.59 2.64 4.39
C ARG A 105 12.70 4.03 3.79
N GLU A 106 12.19 4.25 2.59
CA GLU A 106 12.22 5.58 1.96
C GLU A 106 11.31 6.59 2.68
N LEU A 107 10.15 6.15 3.17
CA LEU A 107 9.30 7.00 4.03
C LEU A 107 10.00 7.41 5.31
N TRP A 108 10.70 6.48 5.98
CA TRP A 108 11.44 6.78 7.20
C TRP A 108 12.55 7.81 6.96
N LYS A 109 13.35 7.63 5.89
CA LYS A 109 14.39 8.60 5.51
C LYS A 109 13.83 9.99 5.21
N ALA A 110 12.65 10.05 4.59
CA ALA A 110 11.98 11.30 4.26
C ALA A 110 11.46 12.05 5.51
N ASP A 111 11.22 11.35 6.62
CA ASP A 111 10.90 11.98 7.92
C ASP A 111 12.15 12.43 8.69
N GLU A 112 13.32 11.85 8.43
CA GLU A 112 14.60 12.24 9.06
C GLU A 112 15.31 13.42 8.36
N SER A 113 14.91 13.78 7.14
CA SER A 113 15.50 14.92 6.42
C SER A 113 14.86 16.24 6.90
N PRO A 114 15.66 17.22 7.37
CA PRO A 114 15.18 18.48 7.97
C PRO A 114 14.48 19.41 6.99
#